data_AF-A0A1Q3C9S7-F1
#
_entry.id   AF-A0A1Q3C9S7-F1
#
_cell.length_a   1.000
_cell.length_b   1.000
_cell.length_c   1.000
_cell.angle_alpha   90.00
_cell.angle_beta   90.00
_cell.angle_gamma   90.00
#
_symmetry.space_group_name_H-M   'P 1'
#
loop_
_entity.id
_entity.type
_entity.pdbx_description
1 polymer ?
#
loop_
_entity_poly.entity_id
_entity_poly.type
_entity_poly.pdbx_seq_one_letter_code
_entity_poly.pdbx_strand_id
1 'polypeptide(L)'
;MLLEGTLASQGRYRSFATWRKFNHHDVRDRSSARLEVMLRSPNFYRYWLDFRRNLNDWARSKRFQPDIMMDLVKLVKLPIDRRNGLSVLESETRYNSCAVVGNSGILLGTEYGGLIDNHEFVIRLNNARVGTFESKVGSKTNVSFINSNILHLCARRPGCHCHPYGIHVPIVMYICQPVHFLDYTVCSSSHQAPLLVTDPRFDVLCSRIVKYYSVKRFVEGTNKSLDEWGSAHDGSMFHYSSGMQAIMLALGICDKVSIFGFGKLASAKHHYHTNQKAELQLHDYEAEYDFYRDLVENPRAIPFISEQLKFPPVVIYH
;
A
#
# COMPACT_ATOMS: atom_id res chain seq x y z
N MET A 1 -42.47 -34.98 0.08
CA MET A 1 -43.43 -35.00 1.21
C MET A 1 -42.59 -34.70 2.45
N LEU A 2 -42.34 -33.41 2.76
CA LEU A 2 -43.06 -32.59 3.78
C LEU A 2 -43.24 -33.40 5.08
N LEU A 3 -42.58 -33.10 6.21
CA LEU A 3 -42.62 -31.87 7.04
C LEU A 3 -41.26 -31.67 7.77
N GLU A 4 -40.63 -30.50 7.75
CA GLU A 4 -40.82 -29.30 8.59
C GLU A 4 -40.55 -29.47 10.11
N GLY A 5 -39.57 -28.68 10.60
CA GLY A 5 -39.11 -28.63 11.99
C GLY A 5 -37.90 -27.69 12.17
N THR A 6 -38.16 -26.40 11.98
CA THR A 6 -37.32 -25.20 12.20
C THR A 6 -36.27 -25.22 13.32
N LEU A 7 -35.05 -24.79 13.00
CA LEU A 7 -34.25 -23.88 13.85
C LEU A 7 -33.36 -23.00 12.98
N ALA A 8 -33.70 -21.72 12.98
CA ALA A 8 -33.06 -20.66 12.22
C ALA A 8 -31.65 -20.35 12.76
N SER A 9 -30.63 -20.42 11.90
CA SER A 9 -29.43 -19.60 12.05
C SER A 9 -29.47 -18.49 11.01
N GLN A 10 -30.16 -17.40 11.35
CA GLN A 10 -30.06 -16.16 10.61
C GLN A 10 -28.62 -15.66 10.69
N GLY A 11 -27.86 -15.85 9.61
CA GLY A 11 -26.64 -15.12 9.34
C GLY A 11 -26.96 -13.63 9.31
N ARG A 12 -26.75 -12.94 10.44
CA ARG A 12 -26.78 -11.48 10.50
C ARG A 12 -25.61 -10.96 9.66
N TYR A 13 -25.90 -10.57 8.42
CA TYR A 13 -25.11 -9.57 7.69
C TYR A 13 -24.97 -8.34 8.61
N ARG A 14 -23.81 -8.19 9.26
CA ARG A 14 -23.51 -7.00 10.06
C ARG A 14 -23.25 -5.85 9.09
N SER A 15 -24.21 -4.93 9.06
CA SER A 15 -24.16 -3.68 8.30
C SER A 15 -23.01 -2.78 8.74
N PHE A 16 -22.59 -1.90 7.82
CA PHE A 16 -21.53 -0.89 7.82
C PHE A 16 -21.40 0.05 9.05
N ALA A 17 -22.13 -0.18 10.15
CA ALA A 17 -22.24 0.72 11.28
C ALA A 17 -21.14 0.57 12.36
N THR A 18 -20.40 -0.54 12.40
CA THR A 18 -19.37 -0.78 13.43
C THR A 18 -18.02 -0.13 13.15
N TRP A 19 -17.81 0.41 11.94
CA TRP A 19 -16.56 1.11 11.56
C TRP A 19 -16.39 2.48 12.24
N ARG A 20 -17.43 3.01 12.90
CA ARG A 20 -17.38 4.29 13.63
C ARG A 20 -16.45 4.30 14.85
N LYS A 21 -16.02 3.14 15.37
CA LYS A 21 -15.22 3.09 16.61
C LYS A 21 -13.74 3.47 16.46
N PHE A 22 -13.20 3.60 15.25
CA PHE A 22 -11.79 3.97 15.02
C PHE A 22 -11.55 5.48 14.75
N ASN A 23 -12.60 6.30 14.78
CA ASN A 23 -12.52 7.73 14.47
C ASN A 23 -12.88 8.64 15.65
N HIS A 24 -12.37 8.34 16.86
CA HIS A 24 -12.41 9.33 17.94
C HIS A 24 -11.18 10.26 17.87
N HIS A 25 -11.29 11.26 16.99
CA HIS A 25 -10.72 12.59 17.20
C HIS A 25 -11.84 13.60 16.92
N ASP A 26 -11.93 14.59 17.80
CA ASP A 26 -13.16 15.31 18.16
C ASP A 26 -13.96 15.96 17.04
N VAL A 27 -15.27 15.91 17.32
CA VAL A 27 -16.40 16.57 16.68
C VAL A 27 -16.25 18.09 16.73
N ARG A 28 -16.15 18.72 15.55
CA ARG A 28 -16.94 19.91 15.22
C ARG A 28 -17.38 19.80 13.77
N ASP A 29 -18.60 19.28 13.63
CA ASP A 29 -19.37 19.23 12.40
C ASP A 29 -19.52 20.65 11.83
N ARG A 30 -18.80 20.92 10.74
CA ARG A 30 -19.09 22.03 9.84
C ARG A 30 -19.06 21.51 8.40
N SER A 31 -20.25 21.48 7.83
CA SER A 31 -20.61 21.44 6.40
C SER A 31 -20.78 20.07 5.72
N SER A 32 -21.89 19.42 6.04
CA SER A 32 -22.66 18.61 5.08
C SER A 32 -23.06 19.38 3.79
N ALA A 33 -23.03 20.71 3.82
CA ALA A 33 -23.40 21.59 2.70
C ALA A 33 -22.46 21.55 1.49
N ARG A 34 -21.21 21.04 1.60
CA ARG A 34 -20.27 21.04 0.45
C ARG A 34 -20.51 19.93 -0.55
N LEU A 35 -20.96 18.76 -0.09
CA LEU A 35 -21.19 17.59 -0.95
C LEU A 35 -22.41 17.81 -1.87
N GLU A 36 -23.45 18.46 -1.33
CA GLU A 36 -24.71 18.76 -2.04
C GLU A 36 -24.53 19.76 -3.18
N VAL A 37 -23.66 20.76 -2.99
CA VAL A 37 -23.31 21.75 -4.02
C VAL A 37 -22.45 21.13 -5.12
N MET A 38 -21.56 20.18 -4.78
CA MET A 38 -20.77 19.44 -5.77
C MET A 38 -21.67 18.61 -6.68
N LEU A 39 -22.63 17.87 -6.12
CA LEU A 39 -23.56 16.98 -6.85
C LEU A 39 -24.36 17.68 -7.98
N ARG A 40 -24.56 19.00 -7.91
CA ARG A 40 -25.31 19.79 -8.90
C ARG A 40 -24.43 20.52 -9.93
N SER A 41 -23.10 20.44 -9.83
CA SER A 41 -22.18 21.09 -10.78
C SER A 41 -21.98 20.24 -12.05
N PRO A 42 -21.90 20.85 -13.26
CA PRO A 42 -21.51 20.14 -14.48
C PRO A 42 -20.16 19.40 -14.35
N ASN A 43 -19.24 19.93 -13.53
CA ASN A 43 -17.95 19.29 -13.25
C ASN A 43 -18.10 17.97 -12.47
N PHE A 44 -19.13 17.84 -11.65
CA PHE A 44 -19.40 16.60 -10.91
C PHE A 44 -19.85 15.47 -11.84
N TYR A 45 -20.58 15.78 -12.91
CA TYR A 45 -20.93 14.76 -13.91
C TYR A 45 -19.68 14.16 -14.56
N ARG A 46 -18.68 15.00 -14.88
CA ARG A 46 -17.39 14.53 -15.41
C ARG A 46 -16.65 13.65 -14.41
N TYR A 47 -16.53 14.09 -13.16
CA TYR A 47 -15.91 13.29 -12.10
C TYR A 47 -16.67 11.97 -11.84
N TRP A 48 -18.00 11.97 -11.95
CA TRP A 48 -18.81 10.77 -11.79
C TRP A 48 -18.60 9.76 -12.92
N LEU A 49 -18.48 10.22 -14.17
CA LEU A 49 -18.15 9.35 -15.31
C LEU A 49 -16.77 8.72 -15.16
N ASP A 50 -15.76 9.54 -14.84
CA ASP A 50 -14.39 9.06 -14.64
C ASP A 50 -14.32 8.10 -13.44
N PHE A 51 -15.01 8.39 -12.33
CA PHE A 51 -15.16 7.48 -11.19
C PHE A 51 -15.72 6.12 -11.61
N ARG A 52 -16.86 6.10 -12.32
CA ARG A 52 -17.49 4.85 -12.77
C ARG A 52 -16.59 4.07 -13.72
N ARG A 53 -15.89 4.75 -14.63
CA ARG A 53 -14.92 4.11 -15.54
C ARG A 53 -13.80 3.45 -14.75
N ASN A 54 -13.10 4.21 -13.92
CA ASN A 54 -11.99 3.71 -13.10
C ASN A 54 -12.42 2.53 -12.20
N LEU A 55 -13.58 2.65 -11.56
CA LEU A 55 -14.11 1.58 -10.70
C LEU A 55 -14.45 0.31 -11.50
N ASN A 56 -15.10 0.45 -12.65
CA ASN A 56 -15.45 -0.67 -13.51
C ASN A 56 -14.20 -1.37 -14.06
N ASP A 57 -13.21 -0.61 -14.51
CA ASP A 57 -11.96 -1.14 -15.05
C ASP A 57 -11.15 -1.87 -13.97
N TRP A 58 -11.10 -1.29 -12.76
CA TRP A 58 -10.51 -1.93 -11.59
C TRP A 58 -11.21 -3.24 -11.24
N ALA A 59 -12.54 -3.25 -11.17
CA ALA A 59 -13.32 -4.44 -10.83
C ALA A 59 -13.15 -5.55 -11.87
N ARG A 60 -13.15 -5.22 -13.16
CA ARG A 60 -12.97 -6.19 -14.26
C ARG A 60 -11.56 -6.77 -14.32
N SER A 61 -10.56 -5.99 -13.92
CA SER A 61 -9.15 -6.38 -13.97
C SER A 61 -8.69 -7.12 -12.71
N LYS A 62 -9.51 -7.16 -11.65
CA LYS A 62 -9.22 -7.82 -10.38
C LYS A 62 -9.23 -9.34 -10.49
N ARG A 63 -8.13 -9.89 -11.01
CA ARG A 63 -7.87 -11.32 -11.13
C ARG A 63 -6.40 -11.61 -10.81
N PHE A 64 -6.13 -12.87 -10.47
CA PHE A 64 -4.75 -13.30 -10.28
C PHE A 64 -4.02 -13.39 -11.62
N GLN A 65 -2.83 -12.82 -11.69
CA GLN A 65 -1.90 -12.95 -12.82
C GLN A 65 -0.48 -13.07 -12.27
N PRO A 66 0.21 -14.21 -12.43
CA PRO A 66 1.54 -14.44 -11.84
C PRO A 66 2.64 -13.56 -12.45
N ASP A 67 2.43 -13.11 -13.69
CA ASP A 67 3.39 -12.34 -14.50
C ASP A 67 3.32 -10.83 -14.28
N ILE A 68 2.38 -10.31 -13.46
CA ILE A 68 2.14 -8.88 -13.28
C ILE A 68 3.38 -8.10 -12.83
N MET A 69 4.31 -8.75 -12.14
CA MET A 69 5.57 -8.16 -11.70
C MET A 69 6.41 -7.62 -12.86
N MET A 70 6.36 -8.26 -14.03
CA MET A 70 7.10 -7.85 -15.22
C MET A 70 6.48 -6.62 -15.90
N ASP A 71 5.17 -6.40 -15.71
CA ASP A 71 4.46 -5.24 -16.25
C ASP A 71 4.72 -3.96 -15.42
N LEU A 72 5.27 -4.07 -14.19
CA LEU A 72 5.40 -2.93 -13.27
C LEU A 72 6.31 -1.81 -13.79
N VAL A 73 7.32 -2.14 -14.60
CA VAL A 73 8.13 -1.11 -15.28
C VAL A 73 7.25 -0.25 -16.18
N LYS A 74 6.40 -0.88 -17.01
CA LYS A 74 5.49 -0.16 -17.91
C LYS A 74 4.36 0.54 -17.16
N LEU A 75 3.82 -0.08 -16.11
CA LEU A 75 2.66 0.42 -15.37
C LEU A 75 2.99 1.53 -14.38
N VAL A 76 4.21 1.54 -13.81
CA VAL A 76 4.59 2.46 -12.73
C VAL A 76 5.81 3.30 -13.08
N LYS A 77 6.92 2.67 -13.48
CA LYS A 77 8.18 3.40 -13.77
C LYS A 77 8.02 4.34 -14.97
N LEU A 78 7.48 3.84 -16.08
CA LEU A 78 7.33 4.62 -17.32
C LEU A 78 6.49 5.91 -17.14
N PRO A 79 5.31 5.91 -16.47
CA PRO A 79 4.59 7.14 -16.17
C PRO A 79 5.35 8.13 -15.28
N ILE A 80 6.18 7.64 -14.34
CA ILE A 80 7.01 8.48 -13.48
C ILE A 80 8.13 9.13 -14.29
N ASP A 81 8.85 8.34 -15.08
CA ASP A 81 10.03 8.76 -15.84
C ASP A 81 9.70 9.72 -16.98
N ARG A 82 8.59 9.49 -17.69
CA ARG A 82 8.13 10.37 -18.78
C ARG A 82 7.96 11.81 -18.33
N ARG A 83 7.54 12.02 -17.08
CA ARG A 83 7.38 13.37 -16.52
C ARG A 83 8.73 14.01 -16.17
N ASN A 84 9.73 13.20 -15.82
CA ASN A 84 11.09 13.66 -15.55
C ASN A 84 11.89 13.94 -16.84
N GLY A 85 11.28 13.77 -18.01
CA GLY A 85 11.91 14.02 -19.31
C GLY A 85 12.80 12.90 -19.81
N LEU A 86 12.75 11.71 -19.19
CA LEU A 86 13.51 10.54 -19.61
C LEU A 86 12.93 9.94 -20.90
N SER A 87 13.80 9.40 -21.75
CA SER A 87 13.37 8.77 -23.00
C SER A 87 12.62 7.46 -22.74
N VAL A 88 11.77 7.03 -23.70
CA VAL A 88 11.05 5.75 -23.59
C VAL A 88 12.02 4.59 -23.46
N LEU A 89 13.15 4.61 -24.18
CA LEU A 89 14.17 3.55 -24.13
C LEU A 89 14.80 3.42 -22.73
N GLU A 90 15.16 4.54 -22.09
CA GLU A 90 15.69 4.56 -20.71
C GLU A 90 14.61 4.19 -19.67
N SER A 91 13.34 4.38 -20.02
CA SER A 91 12.21 4.09 -19.16
C SER A 91 11.81 2.60 -19.16
N GLU A 92 12.26 1.82 -20.16
CA GLU A 92 11.95 0.39 -20.31
C GLU A 92 12.85 -0.54 -19.49
N THR A 93 14.00 -0.04 -19.01
CA THR A 93 14.88 -0.78 -18.10
C THR A 93 14.48 -0.54 -16.64
N ARG A 94 14.86 -1.47 -15.76
CA ARG A 94 14.74 -1.31 -14.31
C ARG A 94 15.70 -0.22 -13.81
N TYR A 95 15.42 0.35 -12.64
CA TYR A 95 16.37 1.18 -11.91
C TYR A 95 17.51 0.30 -11.38
N ASN A 96 18.74 0.81 -11.36
CA ASN A 96 19.90 0.03 -10.89
C ASN A 96 19.78 -0.33 -9.41
N SER A 97 19.21 0.57 -8.59
CA SER A 97 19.08 0.35 -7.16
C SER A 97 17.91 1.13 -6.56
N CYS A 98 17.19 0.48 -5.65
CA CYS A 98 16.08 1.08 -4.94
C CYS A 98 16.22 0.94 -3.43
N ALA A 99 15.95 2.02 -2.70
CA ALA A 99 15.74 1.99 -1.26
C ALA A 99 14.24 2.07 -0.96
N VAL A 100 13.73 1.12 -0.18
CA VAL A 100 12.38 1.19 0.40
C VAL A 100 12.52 1.56 1.86
N VAL A 101 12.05 2.76 2.22
CA VAL A 101 12.18 3.31 3.57
C VAL A 101 10.85 3.19 4.30
N GLY A 102 10.80 2.23 5.21
CA GLY A 102 9.72 2.01 6.14
C GLY A 102 9.70 3.05 7.27
N ASN A 103 8.68 2.99 8.10
CA ASN A 103 8.44 4.01 9.13
C ASN A 103 8.92 3.58 10.51
N SER A 104 9.46 2.37 10.67
CA SER A 104 9.78 1.80 11.98
C SER A 104 10.78 2.64 12.77
N GLY A 105 10.58 2.72 14.09
CA GLY A 105 11.47 3.42 15.01
C GLY A 105 12.88 2.84 15.12
N ILE A 106 13.11 1.64 14.58
CA ILE A 106 14.42 0.99 14.55
C ILE A 106 15.48 1.86 13.83
N LEU A 107 15.03 2.65 12.84
CA LEU A 107 15.87 3.58 12.08
C LEU A 107 16.55 4.65 12.95
N LEU A 108 16.05 4.91 14.17
CA LEU A 108 16.66 5.89 15.06
C LEU A 108 18.00 5.42 15.64
N GLY A 109 18.29 4.11 15.59
CA GLY A 109 19.51 3.52 16.12
C GLY A 109 20.76 3.75 15.26
N THR A 110 20.59 3.99 13.96
CA THR A 110 21.69 3.98 12.99
C THR A 110 21.58 5.12 11.98
N GLU A 111 22.72 5.64 11.49
CA GLU A 111 22.76 6.72 10.49
C GLU A 111 22.73 6.18 9.07
N TYR A 112 21.56 5.75 8.61
CA TYR A 112 21.39 5.24 7.25
C TYR A 112 21.21 6.35 6.20
N GLY A 113 21.17 7.62 6.58
CA GLY A 113 20.75 8.69 5.67
C GLY A 113 21.55 8.78 4.38
N GLY A 114 22.89 8.78 4.47
CA GLY A 114 23.76 8.78 3.30
C GLY A 114 23.63 7.50 2.47
N LEU A 115 23.45 6.35 3.12
CA LEU A 115 23.29 5.06 2.43
C LEU A 115 21.96 5.01 1.65
N ILE A 116 20.87 5.52 2.23
CA ILE A 116 19.57 5.64 1.57
C ILE A 116 19.68 6.56 0.36
N ASP A 117 20.27 7.75 0.55
CA ASP A 117 20.37 8.77 -0.51
C ASP A 117 21.32 8.37 -1.65
N ASN A 118 22.19 7.36 -1.45
CA ASN A 118 23.02 6.80 -2.51
C ASN A 118 22.27 5.91 -3.52
N HIS A 119 21.03 5.52 -3.23
CA HIS A 119 20.23 4.74 -4.18
C HIS A 119 19.73 5.62 -5.33
N GLU A 120 19.55 5.02 -6.51
CA GLU A 120 19.00 5.71 -7.68
C GLU A 120 17.56 6.16 -7.42
N PHE A 121 16.76 5.28 -6.80
CA PHE A 121 15.35 5.49 -6.57
C PHE A 121 14.95 5.20 -5.11
N VAL A 122 14.31 6.17 -4.44
CA VAL A 122 13.88 6.05 -3.04
C VAL A 122 12.36 6.08 -2.93
N ILE A 123 11.80 4.99 -2.39
CA ILE A 123 10.37 4.81 -2.10
C ILE A 123 10.15 5.07 -0.60
N ARG A 124 9.29 6.04 -0.27
CA ARG A 124 8.89 6.32 1.12
C ARG A 124 7.41 6.05 1.34
N LEU A 125 7.05 5.65 2.57
CA LEU A 125 5.69 5.19 2.87
C LEU A 125 4.82 6.26 3.53
N ASN A 126 3.56 6.32 3.11
CA ASN A 126 2.51 7.11 3.77
C ASN A 126 2.91 8.59 3.96
N ASN A 127 2.97 9.05 5.22
CA ASN A 127 3.26 10.45 5.57
C ASN A 127 4.35 10.56 6.63
N ALA A 128 5.46 9.86 6.40
CA ALA A 128 6.59 9.84 7.31
C ALA A 128 7.35 11.16 7.25
N ARG A 129 7.67 11.73 8.41
CA ARG A 129 8.42 12.99 8.46
C ARG A 129 9.86 12.74 8.06
N VAL A 130 10.41 13.53 7.14
CA VAL A 130 11.85 13.47 6.80
C VAL A 130 12.63 14.53 7.57
N GLY A 131 12.11 15.76 7.60
CA GLY A 131 12.74 16.88 8.28
C GLY A 131 13.03 16.58 9.76
N THR A 132 14.27 16.85 10.18
CA THR A 132 14.90 16.52 11.48
C THR A 132 15.36 15.08 11.67
N PHE A 133 15.20 14.21 10.67
CA PHE A 133 15.63 12.81 10.71
C PHE A 133 16.58 12.45 9.54
N GLU A 134 17.05 13.43 8.78
CA GLU A 134 17.79 13.25 7.53
C GLU A 134 19.05 12.38 7.71
N SER A 135 19.77 12.53 8.82
CA SER A 135 20.95 11.68 9.10
C SER A 135 20.59 10.21 9.29
N LYS A 136 19.36 9.91 9.73
CA LYS A 136 18.85 8.56 9.97
C LYS A 136 18.14 7.98 8.75
N VAL A 137 17.30 8.77 8.08
CA VAL A 137 16.37 8.28 7.05
C VAL A 137 16.61 8.85 5.65
N GLY A 138 17.62 9.70 5.47
CA GLY A 138 17.96 10.35 4.20
C GLY A 138 17.00 11.49 3.87
N SER A 139 17.33 12.23 2.81
CA SER A 139 16.57 13.39 2.32
C SER A 139 15.90 13.13 0.96
N LYS A 140 16.45 12.20 0.15
CA LYS A 140 15.94 11.87 -1.18
C LYS A 140 14.59 11.17 -1.08
N THR A 141 13.67 11.57 -1.95
CA THR A 141 12.40 10.87 -2.16
C THR A 141 12.02 10.94 -3.63
N ASN A 142 11.96 9.79 -4.31
CA ASN A 142 11.56 9.72 -5.71
C ASN A 142 10.08 9.38 -5.86
N VAL A 143 9.50 8.62 -4.93
CA VAL A 143 8.06 8.31 -4.94
C VAL A 143 7.53 8.13 -3.51
N SER A 144 6.30 8.58 -3.31
CA SER A 144 5.51 8.33 -2.12
C SER A 144 4.56 7.16 -2.37
N PHE A 145 4.74 6.05 -1.66
CA PHE A 145 3.83 4.92 -1.70
C PHE A 145 2.84 5.01 -0.54
N ILE A 146 1.54 5.20 -0.81
CA ILE A 146 0.53 5.45 0.23
C ILE A 146 -0.66 4.51 0.11
N ASN A 147 -1.37 4.32 1.21
CA ASN A 147 -2.72 3.77 1.14
C ASN A 147 -3.74 4.86 0.76
N SER A 148 -4.80 4.51 0.02
CA SER A 148 -5.82 5.50 -0.40
C SER A 148 -6.56 6.22 0.73
N ASN A 149 -6.55 5.73 1.99
CA ASN A 149 -7.13 6.50 3.09
C ASN A 149 -6.38 7.81 3.33
N ILE A 150 -5.07 7.86 3.04
CA ILE A 150 -4.28 9.09 3.12
C ILE A 150 -4.81 10.13 2.12
N LEU A 151 -5.09 9.71 0.87
CA LEU A 151 -5.70 10.61 -0.11
C LEU A 151 -7.12 11.01 0.31
N HIS A 152 -7.93 10.08 0.82
CA HIS A 152 -9.29 10.36 1.30
C HIS A 152 -9.30 11.47 2.38
N LEU A 153 -8.34 11.46 3.30
CA LEU A 153 -8.19 12.51 4.31
C LEU A 153 -7.87 13.89 3.68
N CYS A 154 -7.04 13.90 2.64
CA CYS A 154 -6.65 15.13 1.94
C CYS A 154 -7.72 15.65 0.97
N ALA A 155 -8.48 14.77 0.33
CA ALA A 155 -9.52 15.12 -0.65
C ALA A 155 -10.66 15.96 -0.04
N ARG A 156 -10.83 15.88 1.29
CA ARG A 156 -11.78 16.72 2.04
C ARG A 156 -11.36 18.18 2.14
N ARG A 157 -10.12 18.51 1.80
CA ARG A 157 -9.57 19.88 1.84
C ARG A 157 -9.66 20.53 0.45
N PRO A 158 -9.91 21.85 0.37
CA PRO A 158 -9.83 22.57 -0.89
C PRO A 158 -8.47 22.36 -1.56
N GLY A 159 -8.46 22.09 -2.86
CA GLY A 159 -7.24 21.91 -3.65
C GLY A 159 -6.54 20.55 -3.49
N CYS A 160 -7.09 19.59 -2.74
CA CYS A 160 -6.51 18.25 -2.59
C CYS A 160 -5.02 18.25 -2.22
N HIS A 161 -4.60 19.09 -1.27
CA HIS A 161 -3.20 19.18 -0.83
C HIS A 161 -2.73 17.87 -0.17
N CYS A 162 -2.29 16.92 -0.98
CA CYS A 162 -1.78 15.61 -0.58
C CYS A 162 -0.36 15.47 -1.11
N HIS A 163 0.61 16.06 -0.41
CA HIS A 163 2.00 16.06 -0.84
C HIS A 163 2.92 15.70 0.33
N PRO A 164 2.89 14.43 0.81
CA PRO A 164 3.64 14.01 2.00
C PRO A 164 5.14 14.35 1.94
N TYR A 165 5.71 14.28 0.74
CA TYR A 165 7.14 14.52 0.48
C TYR A 165 7.39 15.66 -0.52
N GLY A 166 6.40 16.53 -0.72
CA GLY A 166 6.52 17.69 -1.61
C GLY A 166 5.72 17.57 -2.92
N ILE A 167 5.40 18.72 -3.52
CA ILE A 167 4.45 18.85 -4.64
C ILE A 167 4.93 18.20 -5.94
N HIS A 168 6.24 17.97 -6.06
CA HIS A 168 6.85 17.39 -7.25
C HIS A 168 7.05 15.87 -7.14
N VAL A 169 6.84 15.28 -5.96
CA VAL A 169 7.02 13.84 -5.73
C VAL A 169 5.77 13.07 -6.19
N PRO A 170 5.90 12.14 -7.15
CA PRO A 170 4.83 11.24 -7.55
C PRO A 170 4.27 10.41 -6.38
N ILE A 171 2.99 10.07 -6.47
CA ILE A 171 2.30 9.21 -5.51
C ILE A 171 1.86 7.93 -6.23
N VAL A 172 2.19 6.78 -5.64
CA VAL A 172 1.62 5.47 -6.02
C VAL A 172 0.76 4.99 -4.86
N MET A 173 -0.46 4.54 -5.15
CA MET A 173 -1.38 4.10 -4.10
C MET A 173 -2.25 2.92 -4.50
N TYR A 174 -2.57 2.07 -3.52
CA TYR A 174 -3.63 1.08 -3.65
C TYR A 174 -4.94 1.58 -3.08
N ILE A 175 -6.05 1.12 -3.67
CA ILE A 175 -7.40 1.48 -3.28
C ILE A 175 -7.91 0.54 -2.19
N CYS A 176 -8.12 1.09 -1.00
CA CYS A 176 -8.63 0.38 0.18
C CYS A 176 -10.15 0.25 0.14
N GLN A 177 -10.84 1.25 -0.41
CA GLN A 177 -12.30 1.26 -0.52
C GLN A 177 -12.70 1.77 -1.91
N PRO A 178 -13.69 1.15 -2.57
CA PRO A 178 -14.15 1.56 -3.89
C PRO A 178 -14.50 3.04 -4.00
N VAL A 179 -15.05 3.65 -2.93
CA VAL A 179 -15.40 5.07 -2.90
C VAL A 179 -14.19 6.00 -3.07
N HIS A 180 -12.98 5.55 -2.73
CA HIS A 180 -11.76 6.36 -2.87
C HIS A 180 -11.36 6.59 -4.34
N PHE A 181 -11.96 5.89 -5.31
CA PHE A 181 -11.82 6.27 -6.71
C PHE A 181 -12.42 7.65 -7.01
N LEU A 182 -13.41 8.10 -6.22
CA LEU A 182 -13.95 9.45 -6.36
C LEU A 182 -12.90 10.47 -5.91
N ASP A 183 -12.24 10.22 -4.77
CA ASP A 183 -11.14 11.07 -4.28
C ASP A 183 -9.99 11.13 -5.29
N TYR A 184 -9.59 9.98 -5.84
CA TYR A 184 -8.61 9.92 -6.93
C TYR A 184 -9.02 10.78 -8.11
N THR A 185 -10.26 10.64 -8.57
CA THR A 185 -10.76 11.37 -9.74
C THR A 185 -10.77 12.88 -9.49
N VAL A 186 -11.21 13.31 -8.30
CA VAL A 186 -11.26 14.72 -7.90
C VAL A 186 -9.85 15.30 -7.72
N CYS A 187 -8.92 14.55 -7.14
CA CYS A 187 -7.61 15.06 -6.78
C CYS A 187 -6.55 14.90 -7.87
N SER A 188 -6.73 13.99 -8.83
CA SER A 188 -5.76 13.73 -9.90
C SER A 188 -5.37 14.99 -10.68
N SER A 189 -6.34 15.86 -10.98
CA SER A 189 -6.13 17.11 -11.71
C SER A 189 -5.45 18.20 -10.88
N SER A 190 -5.48 18.08 -9.55
CA SER A 190 -4.90 19.06 -8.63
C SER A 190 -3.43 18.80 -8.34
N HIS A 191 -2.94 17.58 -8.62
CA HIS A 191 -1.54 17.21 -8.37
C HIS A 191 -0.65 17.66 -9.52
N GLN A 192 0.47 18.32 -9.20
CA GLN A 192 1.50 18.59 -10.21
C GLN A 192 2.17 17.29 -10.64
N ALA A 193 2.43 16.39 -9.68
CA ALA A 193 3.06 15.10 -9.88
C ALA A 193 2.07 13.96 -10.19
N PRO A 194 2.51 12.87 -10.83
CA PRO A 194 1.64 11.75 -11.17
C PRO A 194 1.05 11.16 -9.90
N LEU A 195 -0.27 11.03 -9.89
CA LEU A 195 -1.03 10.27 -8.91
C LEU A 195 -1.43 8.96 -9.58
N LEU A 196 -0.83 7.86 -9.16
CA LEU A 196 -0.97 6.55 -9.79
C LEU A 196 -1.72 5.59 -8.86
N VAL A 197 -2.68 4.86 -9.42
CA VAL A 197 -3.36 3.76 -8.75
C VAL A 197 -2.68 2.45 -9.16
N THR A 198 -2.38 1.58 -8.20
CA THR A 198 -1.81 0.26 -8.48
C THR A 198 -2.75 -0.60 -9.32
N ASP A 199 -2.17 -1.47 -10.15
CA ASP A 199 -2.94 -2.42 -10.94
C ASP A 199 -3.61 -3.46 -10.01
N PRO A 200 -4.92 -3.74 -10.16
CA PRO A 200 -5.61 -4.68 -9.28
C PRO A 200 -5.07 -6.12 -9.35
N ARG A 201 -4.41 -6.51 -10.44
CA ARG A 201 -3.72 -7.80 -10.54
C ARG A 201 -2.52 -7.86 -9.61
N PHE A 202 -1.82 -6.73 -9.46
CA PHE A 202 -0.70 -6.58 -8.54
C PHE A 202 -1.18 -6.61 -7.08
N ASP A 203 -2.31 -5.95 -6.78
CA ASP A 203 -2.96 -6.02 -5.46
C ASP A 203 -3.36 -7.46 -5.10
N VAL A 204 -3.92 -8.22 -6.05
CA VAL A 204 -4.30 -9.62 -5.85
C VAL A 204 -3.09 -10.51 -5.61
N LEU A 205 -1.99 -10.31 -6.35
CA LEU A 205 -0.74 -11.04 -6.13
C LEU A 205 -0.22 -10.79 -4.71
N CYS A 206 -0.11 -9.53 -4.29
CA CYS A 206 0.37 -9.17 -2.96
C CYS A 206 -0.51 -9.78 -1.85
N SER A 207 -1.83 -9.69 -2.00
CA SER A 207 -2.78 -10.29 -1.06
C SER A 207 -2.63 -11.80 -0.94
N ARG A 208 -2.41 -12.52 -2.05
CA ARG A 208 -2.19 -13.97 -2.04
C ARG A 208 -0.91 -14.36 -1.32
N ILE A 209 0.19 -13.64 -1.56
CA ILE A 209 1.47 -13.90 -0.91
C ILE A 209 1.34 -13.73 0.60
N VAL A 210 0.88 -12.57 1.09
CA VAL A 210 0.77 -12.34 2.54
C VAL A 210 -0.22 -13.31 3.19
N LYS A 211 -1.34 -13.62 2.50
CA LYS A 211 -2.29 -14.63 2.99
C LYS A 211 -1.64 -16.00 3.13
N TYR A 212 -0.80 -16.42 2.19
CA TYR A 212 -0.08 -17.68 2.28
C TYR A 212 0.82 -17.74 3.53
N TYR A 213 1.62 -16.71 3.78
CA TYR A 213 2.46 -16.66 4.98
C TYR A 213 1.64 -16.67 6.26
N SER A 214 0.56 -15.88 6.33
CA SER A 214 -0.34 -15.83 7.49
C SER A 214 -1.00 -17.18 7.76
N VAL A 215 -1.53 -17.81 6.72
CA VAL A 215 -2.16 -19.13 6.80
C VAL A 215 -1.15 -20.20 7.22
N LYS A 216 0.06 -20.19 6.63
CA LYS A 216 1.14 -21.11 6.98
C LYS A 216 1.52 -20.99 8.46
N ARG A 217 1.80 -19.78 8.94
CA ARG A 217 2.10 -19.51 10.36
C ARG A 217 0.98 -19.96 11.29
N PHE A 218 -0.28 -19.73 10.91
CA PHE A 218 -1.42 -20.12 11.71
C PHE A 218 -1.50 -21.65 11.86
N VAL A 219 -1.38 -22.40 10.77
CA VAL A 219 -1.44 -23.87 10.82
C VAL A 219 -0.26 -24.43 11.60
N GLU A 220 0.96 -23.98 11.32
CA GLU A 220 2.18 -24.46 11.97
C GLU A 220 2.24 -24.08 13.46
N GLY A 221 1.74 -22.89 13.82
CA GLY A 221 1.81 -22.36 15.18
C GLY A 221 0.65 -22.78 16.09
N THR A 222 -0.50 -23.18 15.54
CA THR A 222 -1.70 -23.52 16.33
C THR A 222 -2.19 -24.95 16.18
N ASN A 223 -1.68 -25.72 15.20
CA ASN A 223 -2.19 -27.03 14.81
C ASN A 223 -3.69 -27.04 14.43
N LYS A 224 -4.27 -25.88 14.11
CA LYS A 224 -5.66 -25.76 13.67
C LYS A 224 -5.79 -25.97 12.16
N SER A 225 -7.02 -26.23 11.71
CA SER A 225 -7.32 -26.40 10.29
C SER A 225 -7.28 -25.06 9.53
N LEU A 226 -7.02 -25.13 8.22
CA LEU A 226 -6.99 -23.95 7.33
C LEU A 226 -8.31 -23.15 7.36
N ASP A 227 -9.44 -23.84 7.55
CA ASP A 227 -10.77 -23.23 7.55
C ASP A 227 -11.01 -22.32 8.76
N GLU A 228 -10.27 -22.52 9.85
CA GLU A 228 -10.35 -21.69 11.05
C GLU A 228 -9.57 -20.37 10.93
N TRP A 229 -8.65 -20.25 9.95
CA TRP A 229 -7.82 -19.06 9.77
C TRP A 229 -8.65 -17.80 9.58
N GLY A 230 -9.72 -17.89 8.79
CA GLY A 230 -10.57 -16.75 8.45
C GLY A 230 -11.27 -16.14 9.66
N SER A 231 -11.70 -16.97 10.61
CA SER A 231 -12.31 -16.51 11.86
C SER A 231 -11.29 -15.91 12.83
N ALA A 232 -10.05 -16.38 12.80
CA ALA A 232 -8.97 -15.91 13.67
C ALA A 232 -8.32 -14.59 13.21
N HIS A 233 -8.34 -14.30 11.91
CA HIS A 233 -7.63 -13.16 11.30
C HIS A 233 -8.56 -12.16 10.61
N ASP A 234 -9.86 -12.18 10.91
CA ASP A 234 -10.88 -11.39 10.21
C ASP A 234 -10.69 -11.47 8.68
N GLY A 235 -10.68 -12.70 8.15
CA GLY A 235 -10.18 -12.98 6.79
C GLY A 235 -10.84 -12.20 5.64
N SER A 236 -12.01 -11.60 5.86
CA SER A 236 -12.67 -10.67 4.93
C SER A 236 -12.04 -9.28 4.89
N MET A 237 -11.41 -8.85 5.98
CA MET A 237 -10.72 -7.58 6.16
C MET A 237 -9.20 -7.71 6.09
N PHE A 238 -8.68 -8.94 6.02
CA PHE A 238 -7.25 -9.21 5.90
C PHE A 238 -6.65 -8.49 4.70
N HIS A 239 -5.61 -7.70 4.97
CA HIS A 239 -4.92 -6.90 3.96
C HIS A 239 -3.44 -6.78 4.30
N TYR A 240 -2.60 -6.68 3.26
CA TYR A 240 -1.17 -6.41 3.41
C TYR A 240 -0.90 -4.95 3.83
N SER A 241 0.25 -4.69 4.42
CA SER A 241 0.70 -3.33 4.76
C SER A 241 1.16 -2.56 3.52
N SER A 242 1.12 -1.23 3.58
CA SER A 242 1.67 -0.40 2.48
C SER A 242 3.16 -0.68 2.23
N GLY A 243 3.90 -1.09 3.27
CA GLY A 243 5.31 -1.44 3.17
C GLY A 243 5.54 -2.71 2.36
N MET A 244 4.74 -3.75 2.60
CA MET A 244 4.82 -5.00 1.85
C MET A 244 4.65 -4.77 0.34
N GLN A 245 3.63 -4.01 -0.05
CA GLN A 245 3.39 -3.75 -1.46
C GLN A 245 4.44 -2.81 -2.07
N ALA A 246 5.00 -1.87 -1.31
CA ALA A 246 6.11 -1.02 -1.76
C ALA A 246 7.39 -1.84 -2.01
N ILE A 247 7.68 -2.83 -1.17
CA ILE A 247 8.77 -3.79 -1.41
C ILE A 247 8.51 -4.57 -2.70
N MET A 248 7.31 -5.13 -2.86
CA MET A 248 6.94 -5.82 -4.09
C MET A 248 7.07 -4.93 -5.33
N LEU A 249 6.70 -3.66 -5.23
CA LEU A 249 6.87 -2.70 -6.32
C LEU A 249 8.36 -2.54 -6.67
N ALA A 250 9.22 -2.35 -5.66
CA ALA A 250 10.67 -2.24 -5.87
C ALA A 250 11.26 -3.48 -6.54
N LEU A 251 10.83 -4.69 -6.16
CA LEU A 251 11.28 -5.93 -6.79
C LEU A 251 10.92 -6.02 -8.29
N GLY A 252 9.82 -5.39 -8.70
CA GLY A 252 9.39 -5.37 -10.10
C GLY A 252 10.11 -4.34 -10.96
N ILE A 253 10.57 -3.23 -10.36
CA ILE A 253 11.11 -2.07 -11.10
C ILE A 253 12.61 -1.82 -10.88
N CYS A 254 13.31 -2.63 -10.07
CA CYS A 254 14.70 -2.40 -9.70
C CYS A 254 15.57 -3.66 -9.81
N ASP A 255 16.86 -3.48 -10.08
CA ASP A 255 17.86 -4.55 -10.18
C ASP A 255 18.52 -4.89 -8.84
N LYS A 256 18.44 -3.99 -7.85
CA LYS A 256 18.84 -4.23 -6.46
C LYS A 256 17.87 -3.51 -5.53
N VAL A 257 17.49 -4.16 -4.43
CA VAL A 257 16.59 -3.58 -3.43
C VAL A 257 17.25 -3.57 -2.05
N SER A 258 17.17 -2.43 -1.37
CA SER A 258 17.56 -2.28 0.03
C SER A 258 16.36 -1.79 0.84
N ILE A 259 16.08 -2.49 1.93
CA ILE A 259 14.89 -2.30 2.75
C ILE A 259 15.34 -1.74 4.10
N PHE A 260 14.82 -0.57 4.47
CA PHE A 260 15.21 0.15 5.68
C PHE A 260 14.01 0.33 6.59
N GLY A 261 14.12 0.02 7.88
CA GLY A 261 13.07 0.36 8.84
C GLY A 261 11.83 -0.52 8.72
N PHE A 262 12.05 -1.80 8.44
CA PHE A 262 11.05 -2.87 8.49
C PHE A 262 11.39 -3.83 9.63
N GLY A 263 10.36 -4.32 10.31
CA GLY A 263 10.53 -5.05 11.57
C GLY A 263 10.34 -4.15 12.79
N LYS A 264 10.33 -4.79 13.96
CA LYS A 264 10.10 -4.13 15.24
C LYS A 264 10.96 -4.75 16.33
N LEU A 265 11.83 -3.93 16.91
CA LEU A 265 12.48 -4.25 18.18
C LEU A 265 11.53 -3.92 19.34
N ALA A 266 11.54 -4.73 20.40
CA ALA A 266 10.67 -4.52 21.57
C ALA A 266 10.85 -3.13 22.22
N SER A 267 12.05 -2.57 22.13
CA SER A 267 12.40 -1.23 22.64
C SER A 267 12.11 -0.09 21.68
N ALA A 268 11.83 -0.37 20.40
CA ALA A 268 11.63 0.64 19.37
C ALA A 268 10.19 1.13 19.33
N LYS A 269 10.01 2.40 18.94
CA LYS A 269 8.69 2.93 18.59
C LYS A 269 8.18 2.29 17.31
N HIS A 270 6.86 2.25 17.13
CA HIS A 270 6.26 1.78 15.88
C HIS A 270 6.58 2.73 14.72
N HIS A 271 6.57 4.04 14.96
CA HIS A 271 7.04 5.02 13.99
C HIS A 271 8.22 5.84 14.53
N TYR A 272 9.23 6.10 13.70
CA TYR A 272 10.36 6.96 14.07
C TYR A 272 9.94 8.43 14.28
N HIS A 273 8.85 8.85 13.63
CA HIS A 273 8.37 10.24 13.61
C HIS A 273 7.11 10.49 14.46
N THR A 274 6.59 9.48 15.17
CA THR A 274 5.45 9.65 16.09
C THR A 274 5.74 9.01 17.44
N ASN A 275 4.85 9.21 18.42
CA ASN A 275 4.92 8.54 19.72
C ASN A 275 4.16 7.20 19.76
N GLN A 276 3.69 6.69 18.61
CA GLN A 276 3.02 5.40 18.53
C GLN A 276 4.03 4.27 18.81
N LYS A 277 3.71 3.39 19.76
CA LYS A 277 4.55 2.25 20.16
C LYS A 277 4.05 0.92 19.62
N ALA A 278 2.73 0.73 19.50
CA ALA A 278 2.12 -0.52 19.06
C ALA A 278 1.89 -0.55 17.54
N GLU A 279 2.00 -1.74 16.98
CA GLU A 279 1.56 -2.04 15.62
C GLU A 279 0.03 -2.09 15.55
N LEU A 280 -0.51 -1.79 14.38
CA LEU A 280 -1.95 -1.90 14.13
C LEU A 280 -2.34 -3.36 13.94
N GLN A 281 -3.44 -3.80 14.56
CA GLN A 281 -3.95 -5.18 14.45
C GLN A 281 -4.55 -5.52 13.07
N LEU A 282 -4.47 -4.62 12.09
CA LEU A 282 -5.08 -4.79 10.76
C LEU A 282 -4.22 -5.65 9.81
N HIS A 283 -2.92 -5.73 10.08
CA HIS A 283 -1.95 -6.46 9.27
C HIS A 283 -1.31 -7.57 10.10
N ASP A 284 -1.07 -8.72 9.48
CA ASP A 284 -0.26 -9.77 10.07
C ASP A 284 1.22 -9.48 9.80
N TYR A 285 1.81 -8.60 10.62
CA TYR A 285 3.20 -8.17 10.46
C TYR A 285 4.19 -9.32 10.55
N GLU A 286 3.91 -10.32 11.38
CA GLU A 286 4.77 -11.49 11.53
C GLU A 286 4.81 -12.33 10.24
N ALA A 287 3.66 -12.48 9.57
CA ALA A 287 3.61 -13.10 8.24
C ALA A 287 4.41 -12.29 7.20
N GLU A 288 4.35 -10.96 7.25
CA GLU A 288 5.16 -10.10 6.38
C GLU A 288 6.66 -10.22 6.68
N TYR A 289 7.06 -10.34 7.95
CA TYR A 289 8.46 -10.51 8.35
C TYR A 289 9.04 -11.84 7.87
N ASP A 290 8.25 -12.92 7.90
CA ASP A 290 8.66 -14.19 7.29
C ASP A 290 8.84 -14.06 5.78
N PHE A 291 7.95 -13.34 5.09
CA PHE A 291 8.11 -13.03 3.67
C PHE A 291 9.39 -12.21 3.40
N TYR A 292 9.68 -11.19 4.21
CA TYR A 292 10.91 -10.39 4.05
C TYR A 292 12.17 -11.23 4.28
N ARG A 293 12.15 -12.17 5.22
CA ARG A 293 13.24 -13.11 5.44
C ARG A 293 13.45 -14.02 4.24
N ASP A 294 12.37 -14.62 3.71
CA ASP A 294 12.45 -15.46 2.52
C ASP A 294 12.93 -14.69 1.29
N LEU A 295 12.60 -13.39 1.13
CA LEU A 295 13.17 -12.56 0.05
C LEU A 295 14.70 -12.52 0.06
N VAL A 296 15.32 -12.53 1.25
CA VAL A 296 16.77 -12.48 1.42
C VAL A 296 17.38 -13.87 1.36
N GLU A 297 16.79 -14.84 2.06
CA GLU A 297 17.39 -16.14 2.31
C GLU A 297 16.98 -17.20 1.28
N ASN A 298 15.73 -17.17 0.81
CA ASN A 298 15.18 -18.20 -0.07
C ASN A 298 14.08 -17.66 -1.01
N PRO A 299 14.41 -16.74 -1.93
CA PRO A 299 13.38 -16.07 -2.75
C PRO A 299 12.62 -17.04 -3.67
N ARG A 300 13.18 -18.22 -3.95
CA ARG A 300 12.51 -19.27 -4.74
C ARG A 300 11.36 -19.96 -4.01
N ALA A 301 11.29 -19.86 -2.68
CA ALA A 301 10.19 -20.42 -1.90
C ALA A 301 8.92 -19.55 -1.92
N ILE A 302 9.01 -18.30 -2.40
CA ILE A 302 7.88 -17.37 -2.42
C ILE A 302 6.88 -17.83 -3.51
N PRO A 303 5.63 -18.16 -3.15
CA PRO A 303 4.67 -18.72 -4.09
C PRO A 303 4.02 -17.66 -4.98
N PHE A 304 3.28 -18.14 -5.99
CA PHE A 304 2.41 -17.35 -6.89
C PHE A 304 3.11 -16.38 -7.85
N ILE A 305 4.44 -16.28 -7.77
CA ILE A 305 5.24 -15.46 -8.68
C ILE A 305 5.72 -16.34 -9.83
N SER A 306 5.67 -15.80 -11.03
CA SER A 306 6.16 -16.48 -12.24
C SER A 306 7.64 -16.82 -12.13
N GLU A 307 8.02 -18.03 -12.56
CA GLU A 307 9.42 -18.47 -12.63
C GLU A 307 10.26 -17.62 -13.59
N GLN A 308 9.61 -16.86 -14.48
CA GLN A 308 10.25 -15.91 -15.38
C GLN A 308 10.83 -14.70 -14.62
N LEU A 309 10.27 -14.36 -13.45
CA LEU A 309 10.80 -13.29 -12.62
C LEU A 309 12.08 -13.73 -11.92
N LYS A 310 13.19 -13.11 -12.30
CA LYS A 310 14.42 -13.15 -11.51
C LYS A 310 14.33 -12.12 -10.39
N PHE A 311 14.25 -12.59 -9.14
CA PHE A 311 14.30 -11.70 -7.98
C PHE A 311 15.64 -10.94 -7.96
N PRO A 312 15.61 -9.60 -7.80
CA PRO A 312 16.82 -8.85 -7.56
C PRO A 312 17.40 -9.20 -6.17
N PRO A 313 18.72 -9.04 -5.95
CA PRO A 313 19.30 -9.12 -4.62
C PRO A 313 18.64 -8.12 -3.66
N VAL A 314 18.30 -8.62 -2.47
CA VAL A 314 17.65 -7.86 -1.39
C VAL A 314 18.56 -7.81 -0.16
N VAL A 315 18.67 -6.63 0.45
CA VAL A 315 19.35 -6.44 1.75
C VAL A 315 18.40 -5.70 2.69
N ILE A 316 18.31 -6.15 3.95
CA ILE A 316 17.49 -5.52 4.99
C ILE A 316 18.39 -4.84 6.02
N TYR A 317 18.05 -3.61 6.37
CA TYR A 317 18.71 -2.77 7.36
C TYR A 317 17.73 -2.46 8.50
N HIS A 318 18.10 -2.88 9.72
CA HIS A 318 17.36 -2.66 10.95
C HIS A 318 17.89 -1.44 11.72
#